data_AF-A0A2N5M520-F1
#
_entry.id   AF-A0A2N5M520-F1
#
_cell.length_a   1.000
_cell.length_b   1.000
_cell.length_c   1.000
_cell.angle_alpha   90.00
_cell.angle_beta   90.00
_cell.angle_gamma   90.00
#
_symmetry.space_group_name_H-M   'P 1'
#
loop_
_entity.id
_entity.type
_entity.pdbx_description
1 polymer ?
#
loop_
_entity_poly.entity_id
_entity_poly.type
_entity_poly.pdbx_seq_one_letter_code
_entity_poly.pdbx_strand_id
1 'polypeptide(L)' 'MSKKYQDKVIVLIDKGEVDIPIEDCDMLFYIEDTLNSLNVDFQKLIRPPKRSAPVTLLTIRIKEVK' A
#
# COMPACT_ATOMS: atom_id res chain seq x y z
N MET A 1 -15.01 -6.86 8.36
CA MET A 1 -13.74 -6.26 7.89
C MET A 1 -12.61 -6.80 8.76
N SER A 2 -11.57 -7.39 8.18
CA SER A 2 -10.41 -7.91 8.93
C SER A 2 -9.57 -6.73 9.47
N LYS A 3 -9.22 -6.75 10.76
CA LYS A 3 -8.37 -5.72 11.41
C LYS A 3 -7.07 -5.44 10.62
N LYS A 4 -6.52 -6.46 9.97
CA LYS A 4 -5.29 -6.40 9.17
C LYS A 4 -5.32 -5.33 8.08
N TYR A 5 -6.47 -5.12 7.43
CA TYR A 5 -6.60 -4.11 6.36
C TYR A 5 -6.65 -2.70 6.91
N GLN A 6 -7.38 -2.50 8.02
CA GLN A 6 -7.48 -1.20 8.68
C GLN A 6 -6.13 -0.76 9.24
N ASP A 7 -5.38 -1.67 9.87
CA ASP A 7 -4.05 -1.37 10.40
C ASP A 7 -3.09 -0.89 9.31
N LYS A 8 -3.17 -1.46 8.10
CA LYS A 8 -2.35 -1.06 6.95
C LYS A 8 -2.72 0.31 6.40
N VAL A 9 -4.01 0.64 6.36
CA VAL A 9 -4.49 1.98 5.98
C VAL A 9 -4.05 3.02 7.02
N ILE A 10 -4.12 2.69 8.32
CA ILE A 10 -3.63 3.59 9.38
C ILE A 10 -2.14 3.86 9.21
N VAL A 11 -1.33 2.81 8.98
CA VAL A 11 0.11 2.97 8.71
C VAL A 11 0.36 3.82 7.46
N LEU A 12 -0.43 3.63 6.41
CA LEU A 12 -0.31 4.42 5.18
C LEU A 12 -0.62 5.90 5.41
N ILE A 13 -1.65 6.21 6.19
CA ILE A 13 -2.02 7.60 6.52
C ILE A 13 -0.97 8.23 7.44
N ASP A 14 -0.47 7.49 8.43
CA ASP A 14 0.49 7.97 9.43
C ASP A 14 1.90 8.18 8.84
N LYS A 15 2.39 7.23 8.05
CA LYS A 15 3.74 7.27 7.46
C LYS A 15 3.80 7.85 6.05
N GLY A 16 2.65 7.99 5.39
CA GLY A 16 2.57 8.33 3.96
C GLY A 16 2.98 7.20 3.03
N GLU A 17 3.40 6.03 3.54
CA GLU A 17 3.75 4.86 2.74
C GLU A 17 3.48 3.52 3.45
N VAL A 18 3.20 2.49 2.66
CA VAL A 18 2.99 1.12 3.16
C VAL A 18 3.53 0.08 2.18
N ASP A 19 4.19 -0.95 2.71
CA ASP A 19 4.63 -2.12 1.96
C ASP A 19 3.59 -3.25 2.06
N ILE A 20 3.22 -3.81 0.90
CA ILE A 20 2.25 -4.88 0.74
C ILE A 20 2.83 -5.94 -0.21
N PRO A 21 2.73 -7.24 0.09
CA PRO A 21 3.05 -8.28 -0.88
C PRO A 21 2.22 -8.16 -2.15
N ILE A 22 2.82 -8.26 -3.33
CA ILE A 22 2.09 -8.22 -4.61
C ILE A 22 1.05 -9.35 -4.71
N GLU A 23 1.30 -10.47 -4.04
CA GLU A 23 0.40 -11.62 -3.97
C GLU A 23 -0.89 -11.32 -3.18
N ASP A 24 -0.88 -10.30 -2.31
CA ASP A 24 -2.04 -9.90 -1.51
C ASP A 24 -2.88 -8.87 -2.31
N CYS A 25 -3.46 -9.32 -3.42
CA CYS A 25 -4.26 -8.49 -4.34
C CYS A 25 -5.45 -7.83 -3.64
N ASP A 26 -6.10 -8.54 -2.71
CA ASP A 26 -7.25 -8.01 -1.95
C ASP A 26 -6.84 -6.79 -1.13
N MET A 27 -5.66 -6.82 -0.49
CA MET A 27 -5.12 -5.68 0.26
C MET A 27 -4.79 -4.50 -0.65
N LEU A 28 -4.25 -4.77 -1.84
CA LEU A 28 -3.94 -3.74 -2.84
C LEU A 28 -5.21 -3.02 -3.28
N PHE A 29 -6.23 -3.76 -3.72
CA PHE A 29 -7.49 -3.18 -4.15
C PHE A 29 -8.17 -2.39 -3.04
N TYR A 30 -8.19 -2.92 -1.81
CA TYR A 30 -8.79 -2.22 -0.68
C TYR A 30 -8.12 -0.87 -0.40
N ILE A 31 -6.78 -0.81 -0.44
CA ILE A 31 -6.05 0.44 -0.20
C ILE A 31 -6.25 1.41 -1.36
N GLU A 32 -6.22 0.94 -2.60
CA GLU A 32 -6.47 1.78 -3.77
C GLU A 32 -7.87 2.39 -3.76
N ASP A 33 -8.91 1.58 -3.52
CA ASP A 33 -10.29 2.06 -3.40
C ASP A 33 -10.45 3.07 -2.26
N THR A 34 -9.76 2.84 -1.14
CA THR A 34 -9.76 3.77 -0.01
C THR A 34 -9.12 5.10 -0.38
N LEU A 35 -7.94 5.09 -1.00
CA LEU A 35 -7.24 6.31 -1.44
C LEU A 35 -8.02 7.08 -2.52
N ASN A 36 -8.59 6.35 -3.48
CA ASN A 36 -9.44 6.92 -4.53
C ASN A 36 -10.70 7.56 -3.93
N SER A 37 -11.34 6.92 -2.95
CA SER A 37 -12.50 7.47 -2.25
C SER A 37 -12.18 8.73 -1.46
N LEU A 38 -10.94 8.84 -0.96
CA LEU A 38 -10.42 10.02 -0.26
C LEU A 38 -9.88 11.10 -1.22
N ASN A 39 -9.92 10.84 -2.53
CA ASN A 39 -9.36 11.71 -3.57
C ASN A 39 -7.88 12.06 -3.33
N VAL A 40 -7.13 11.09 -2.83
CA VAL A 40 -5.71 11.21 -2.50
C VAL A 40 -4.89 10.64 -3.65
N ASP A 41 -3.99 11.43 -4.21
CA ASP A 41 -3.03 10.95 -5.19
C ASP A 41 -1.99 10.04 -4.54
N PHE A 42 -1.62 8.96 -5.23
CA PHE A 42 -0.61 8.02 -4.74
C PHE A 42 0.28 7.48 -5.86
N GLN A 43 1.42 6.90 -5.46
CA GLN A 43 2.35 6.17 -6.31
C GLN A 43 2.44 4.72 -5.87
N LYS A 44 2.60 3.84 -6.86
CA LYS A 44 2.93 2.43 -6.64
C LYS A 44 4.37 2.20 -7.07
N LEU A 45 5.18 1.66 -6.18
CA LEU A 45 6.59 1.33 -6.41
C LEU A 45 6.77 -0.17 -6.18
N ILE A 46 7.05 -0.90 -7.24
CA ILE A 46 7.37 -2.34 -7.13
C ILE A 46 8.82 -2.45 -6.68
N ARG A 47 9.06 -3.06 -5.52
CA ARG A 47 10.41 -3.35 -5.06
C ARG A 47 10.89 -4.64 -5.74
N PRO A 48 12.08 -4.62 -6.37
CA PRO A 48 12.65 -5.82 -6.94
C PRO A 48 12.86 -6.86 -5.81
N PRO A 49 12.55 -8.14 -6.07
CA PRO A 49 12.75 -9.19 -5.08
C PRO A 49 14.23 -9.28 -4.71
N LYS A 50 14.53 -9.25 -3.41
CA LYS A 50 15.90 -9.48 -2.93
C LYS A 50 16.15 -10.98 -2.93
N ARG A 51 17.36 -11.43 -3.30
CA ARG A 51 17.75 -12.86 -3.25
C ARG A 51 17.49 -13.53 -1.89
N SER A 52 17.43 -12.76 -0.81
CA SER A 52 17.17 -13.24 0.56
C SER A 52 15.69 -13.25 0.97
N ALA A 53 14.78 -12.68 0.19
CA ALA A 53 13.35 -12.61 0.48
C ALA A 53 12.57 -12.76 -0.84
N PRO A 54 12.01 -13.95 -1.13
CA PRO A 54 11.36 -14.23 -2.41
C PRO A 54 10.04 -13.47 -2.60
N VAL A 55 9.54 -12.79 -1.57
CA VAL A 55 8.30 -12.03 -1.62
C VAL A 55 8.53 -10.70 -2.33
N THR A 56 7.87 -10.50 -3.45
CA THR A 56 7.87 -9.21 -4.15
C THR A 56 6.92 -8.27 -3.42
N LEU A 57 7.46 -7.17 -2.91
CA LEU A 57 6.68 -6.14 -2.20
C LEU A 57 6.37 -4.98 -3.13
N LEU A 58 5.16 -4.44 -3.03
CA LEU A 58 4.74 -3.19 -3.62
C LEU A 58 4.58 -2.16 -2.51
N THR A 59 5.28 -1.04 -2.66
CA THR A 59 5.14 0.13 -1.79
C THR A 59 4.09 1.05 -2.40
N ILE A 60 3.02 1.33 -1.65
CA ILE A 60 2.08 2.40 -1.97
C ILE A 60 2.51 3.63 -1.18
N ARG A 61 2.67 4.77 -1.85
CA ARG A 61 3.09 6.04 -1.24
C ARG A 61 2.11 7.16 -1.62
N ILE A 62 1.60 7.89 -0.65
CA ILE A 62 0.77 9.08 -0.88
C ILE A 62 1.63 10.20 -1.48
N LYS A 63 1.16 10.82 -2.56
CA LYS A 63 1.74 12.07 -3.06
C LYS A 63 1.08 13.21 -2.31
N GLU A 64 1.85 13.99 -1.57
CA GLU A 64 1.34 15.25 -1.03
C GLU A 64 0.86 16.13 -2.19
N VAL A 65 -0.41 16.52 -2.13
CA VAL A 65 -0.95 17.59 -2.96
C VAL A 65 -0.36 18.88 -2.38
N LYS A 66 0.52 19.53 -3.15
CA LYS A 66 1.05 20.86 -2.82
C LYS A 66 -0.04 21.90 -2.75
#